data_AF-A0A970BGC9-F1
#
_entry.id   AF-A0A970BGC9-F1
#
_cell.length_a   1.000
_cell.length_b   1.000
_cell.length_c   1.000
_cell.angle_alpha   90.00
_cell.angle_beta   90.00
_cell.angle_gamma   90.00
#
_symmetry.space_group_name_H-M   'P 1'
#
loop_
_entity.id
_entity.type
_entity.pdbx_description
1 polymer ?
#
loop_
_entity_poly.entity_id
_entity_poly.type
_entity_poly.pdbx_seq_one_letter_code
_entity_poly.pdbx_strand_id
1 'polypeptide(L)' 'MIPSVAVTDEQVKDIQNKTLNARADTIFERKSFKDSIVNKRCVLIIDGFFEWRHA' A
#
# COMPACT_ATOMS: atom_id res chain seq x y z
N MET A 1 -2.40 1.37 -4.17
CA MET A 1 -1.34 1.15 -5.19
C MET A 1 -1.84 0.13 -6.21
N ILE A 2 -1.55 0.27 -7.51
CA ILE A 2 -1.86 -0.78 -8.51
C ILE A 2 -0.54 -1.33 -9.05
N PRO A 3 -0.05 -2.47 -8.55
CA PRO A 3 1.04 -3.17 -9.19
C PRO A 3 0.57 -3.73 -10.53
N SER A 4 1.43 -3.73 -11.54
CA SER A 4 1.14 -4.17 -12.93
C SER A 4 0.82 -5.66 -13.09
N VAL A 5 0.53 -6.36 -11.99
CA VAL A 5 0.28 -7.80 -11.90
C VAL A 5 -1.21 -8.15 -11.98
N ALA A 6 -2.09 -7.16 -11.86
CA ALA A 6 -3.52 -7.35 -12.05
C ALA A 6 -3.83 -7.48 -13.54
N VAL A 7 -4.60 -8.51 -13.91
CA VAL A 7 -4.98 -8.78 -15.31
C VAL A 7 -6.45 -8.43 -15.54
N THR A 8 -7.29 -8.48 -14.49
CA THR A 8 -8.72 -8.16 -14.55
C THR A 8 -9.08 -6.95 -13.69
N ASP A 9 -10.17 -6.27 -14.04
CA ASP A 9 -10.68 -5.12 -13.28
C ASP A 9 -11.04 -5.49 -11.83
N GLU A 10 -11.51 -6.72 -11.62
CA GLU A 10 -11.82 -7.24 -10.29
C GLU A 10 -10.55 -7.39 -9.43
N GLN A 11 -9.46 -7.90 -10.01
CA GLN A 11 -8.17 -7.99 -9.33
C GLN A 11 -7.58 -6.60 -9.05
N VAL A 12 -7.76 -5.64 -9.96
CA VAL A 12 -7.34 -4.25 -9.72
C VAL A 12 -8.04 -3.70 -8.48
N LYS A 13 -9.36 -3.83 -8.38
CA LYS A 13 -10.14 -3.35 -7.23
C LYS A 13 -9.72 -4.03 -5.93
N ASP A 14 -9.52 -5.35 -5.95
CA ASP A 14 -9.09 -6.10 -4.76
C ASP A 14 -7.72 -5.63 -4.26
N ILE A 15 -6.75 -5.45 -5.16
CA ILE A 15 -5.41 -5.01 -4.78
C ILE A 15 -5.41 -3.56 -4.30
N GLN A 16 -6.21 -2.68 -4.91
CA GLN A 16 -6.36 -1.30 -4.44
C GLN A 16 -6.84 -1.24 -2.99
N ASN A 17 -7.90 -1.99 -2.66
CA ASN A 17 -8.48 -2.02 -1.33
C ASN A 17 -7.49 -2.52 -0.27
N LYS A 18 -6.54 -3.39 -0.64
CA LYS A 18 -5.55 -3.98 0.25
C LYS A 18 -4.20 -3.24 0.31
N THR A 19 -4.05 -2.13 -0.41
CA THR A 19 -2.76 -1.43 -0.53
C THR A 19 -2.85 0.07 -0.25
N LEU A 20 -3.84 0.50 0.54
CA LEU A 20 -3.90 1.85 1.09
C LEU A 20 -2.78 2.06 2.12
N ASN A 21 -2.57 1.08 3.00
CA ASN A 21 -1.49 1.06 3.99
C ASN A 21 -0.53 -0.11 3.73
N ALA A 22 0.72 0.04 4.18
CA ALA A 22 1.75 -0.99 4.11
C ALA A 22 2.37 -1.19 5.50
N ARG A 23 2.53 -2.44 5.94
CA ARG A 23 3.19 -2.74 7.22
C ARG A 23 4.71 -2.77 7.03
N ALA A 24 5.44 -2.10 7.91
CA ALA A 24 6.90 -1.98 7.82
C ALA A 24 7.63 -3.32 8.01
N ASP A 25 7.08 -4.24 8.81
CA ASP A 25 7.65 -5.56 9.09
C ASP A 25 7.79 -6.46 7.85
N THR A 26 6.90 -6.31 6.88
CA THR A 26 6.75 -7.21 5.72
C THR A 26 6.88 -6.49 4.39
N ILE A 27 7.21 -5.19 4.40
CA ILE A 27 7.23 -4.34 3.20
C ILE A 27 8.24 -4.79 2.14
N PHE A 28 9.33 -5.44 2.55
CA PHE A 28 10.37 -5.97 1.66
C PHE A 28 10.02 -7.32 1.03
N GLU A 29 9.05 -8.04 1.58
CA GLU A 29 8.65 -9.38 1.12
C GLU A 29 7.43 -9.32 0.19
N ARG A 30 6.49 -8.42 0.51
CA ARG A 30 5.22 -8.30 -0.20
C ARG A 30 5.43 -7.82 -1.63
N LYS A 31 4.99 -8.62 -2.61
CA LYS A 31 5.13 -8.34 -4.06
C LYS A 31 4.66 -6.94 -4.46
N SER A 32 3.60 -6.43 -3.84
CA SER A 32 3.10 -5.08 -4.11
C SER A 32 4.13 -4.01 -3.75
N PHE A 33 4.85 -4.15 -2.63
CA PHE A 33 5.68 -3.09 -2.06
C PHE A 33 7.19 -3.27 -2.28
N LYS A 34 7.68 -4.51 -2.42
CA LYS A 34 9.11 -4.85 -2.38
C LYS A 34 10.00 -4.04 -3.35
N ASP A 35 9.52 -3.75 -4.56
CA ASP A 35 10.31 -2.99 -5.54
C ASP A 35 10.19 -1.47 -5.29
N SER A 36 9.02 -1.04 -4.80
CA SER A 36 8.71 0.37 -4.53
C SER A 36 9.41 0.88 -3.27
N ILE A 37 9.57 0.05 -2.23
CA ILE A 37 10.26 0.46 -1.00
C ILE A 37 11.75 0.75 -1.22
N VAL A 38 12.37 0.10 -2.22
CA VAL A 38 13.77 0.35 -2.57
C VAL A 38 13.90 1.58 -3.46
N ASN A 39 13.08 1.67 -4.52
CA ASN A 39 13.34 2.58 -5.64
C ASN A 39 12.37 3.78 -5.74
N LYS A 40 11.24 3.75 -5.05
CA LYS A 40 10.12 4.70 -5.23
C LYS A 40 9.60 5.25 -3.89
N ARG A 41 10.51 5.54 -2.97
CA ARG A 41 10.16 6.15 -1.67
C ARG A 41 9.67 7.57 -1.87
N CYS A 42 8.60 7.92 -1.17
CA CYS A 42 8.05 9.27 -1.11
C CYS A 42 7.76 9.66 0.34
N VAL A 43 7.60 10.96 0.56
CA VAL A 43 7.14 11.52 1.84
C VAL A 43 5.72 12.03 1.62
N LEU A 44 4.77 11.54 2.42
CA LEU A 44 3.41 12.03 2.43
C LEU A 44 3.33 13.22 3.40
N ILE A 45 3.17 14.43 2.87
CA ILE A 45 3.03 15.65 3.66
C ILE A 45 1.55 15.84 3.99
N ILE A 46 1.22 15.88 5.28
CA ILE A 46 -0.15 16.06 5.81
C ILE A 46 -0.09 16.87 7.11
N ASP A 47 -1.16 17.61 7.41
CA ASP A 47 -1.30 18.33 8.69
C ASP A 47 -1.58 17.38 9.87
N GLY A 48 -2.18 16.21 9.60
CA GLY A 48 -2.51 15.19 10.58
C GLY A 48 -3.31 14.04 9.98
N PHE A 49 -3.58 12.99 10.78
CA PHE A 49 -4.42 11.85 10.41
C PHE A 49 -5.42 11.53 11.53
N PHE A 50 -6.51 10.83 11.19
CA PHE A 50 -7.56 10.45 12.13
C PHE A 50 -7.46 8.95 12.45
N GLU A 51 -7.71 8.59 13.70
CA GLU A 51 -7.79 7.20 14.17
C GLU A 51 -8.97 7.05 15.14
N TRP A 52 -9.52 5.84 15.21
CA TRP A 52 -10.62 5.51 16.10
C TRP A 52 -10.11 4.80 17.34
N ARG A 53 -10.53 5.28 18.52
CA ARG A 53 -10.27 4.59 19.78
C ARG A 53 -11.36 3.55 20.02
N HIS A 54 -10.97 2.27 20.01
CA HIS A 54 -11.82 1.22 20.54
C HIS A 54 -11.94 1.37 22.07
N ALA A 55 -13.17 1.21 22.58
CA ALA A 55 -13.46 1.26 24.01
C ALA A 55 -13.02 -0.03 24.72
#